data_AF-A0A3M0ZEH6-F1
#
_entry.id   AF-A0A3M0ZEH6-F1
#
_cell.length_a   1.000
_cell.length_b   1.000
_cell.length_c   1.000
_cell.angle_alpha   90.00
_cell.angle_beta   90.00
_cell.angle_gamma   90.00
#
_symmetry.space_group_name_H-M   'P 1'
#
loop_
_entity.id
_entity.type
_entity.pdbx_description
1 polymer ?
#
loop_
_entity_poly.entity_id
_entity_poly.type
_entity_poly.pdbx_seq_one_letter_code
_entity_poly.pdbx_strand_id
1 'polypeptide(L)'
;MTLFSEGLAVMVLIPGQMEFGQVFMDLCQRTLAFTLEVMSIPQHFSTVIFSVFFACIFIGSAAIAESIGERKKRGRWLHFILGFFIPLAYPALIFAFLPRRKIRSRKEETPPMNAQVNVPAFDSVEAKTETAQAESGLSFSTDSPVFNSDYFRELAVDDEGNPRGPFLMSIDNTEIRVNRILEVLPNVIVLETASGEGGRQTLRIPYRRIQNFREI
;
A
#
# COMPACT_ATOMS: atom_id res chain seq x y z
N MET A 1 47.94 -19.25 11.44
CA MET A 1 46.76 -19.35 12.34
C MET A 1 46.63 -18.04 13.11
N THR A 2 46.50 -16.91 12.40
CA THR A 2 46.67 -15.54 12.94
C THR A 2 45.83 -14.49 12.18
N LEU A 3 44.82 -14.89 11.41
CA LEU A 3 43.97 -13.96 10.63
C LEU A 3 42.63 -13.63 11.31
N PHE A 4 42.41 -14.05 12.55
CA PHE A 4 41.14 -13.85 13.27
C PHE A 4 41.18 -12.73 14.33
N SER A 5 42.33 -12.08 14.60
CA SER A 5 42.42 -11.08 15.68
C SER A 5 42.17 -9.63 15.26
N GLU A 6 42.12 -9.31 13.96
CA GLU A 6 41.91 -7.92 13.51
C GLU A 6 40.45 -7.57 13.19
N GLY A 7 39.57 -8.57 13.04
CA GLY A 7 38.15 -8.33 12.74
C GLY A 7 37.31 -7.86 13.93
N LEU A 8 37.80 -7.99 15.17
CA LEU A 8 37.02 -7.68 16.38
C LEU A 8 37.22 -6.24 16.90
N ALA A 9 38.14 -5.46 16.32
CA ALA A 9 38.56 -4.17 16.86
C ALA A 9 37.68 -2.97 16.44
N VAL A 10 36.66 -3.15 15.59
CA VAL A 10 35.84 -2.02 15.07
C VAL A 10 34.39 -2.11 15.54
N MET A 11 34.17 -2.49 16.80
CA MET A 11 32.87 -2.43 17.46
C MET A 11 32.84 -1.41 18.61
N VAL A 12 33.57 -0.31 18.46
CA VAL A 12 33.52 0.86 19.35
C VAL A 12 33.40 2.12 18.49
N LEU A 13 32.23 2.33 17.88
CA LEU A 13 31.90 3.59 17.22
C LEU A 13 30.52 4.08 17.70
N ILE A 14 30.60 4.96 18.69
CA ILE A 14 29.77 6.13 19.01
C ILE A 14 28.24 5.93 18.90
N PRO A 15 27.52 5.82 20.04
CA PRO A 15 26.06 5.83 20.03
C PRO A 15 25.59 7.28 19.82
N GLY A 16 24.99 7.59 18.68
CA GLY A 16 24.46 8.94 18.49
C GLY A 16 23.63 9.22 17.24
N GLN A 17 24.13 8.96 16.04
CA GLN A 17 23.55 9.53 14.81
C GLN A 17 23.86 8.71 13.55
N MET A 18 23.86 7.38 13.60
CA MET A 18 23.85 6.61 12.34
C MET A 18 22.42 6.19 12.03
N GLU A 19 21.87 6.74 10.95
CA GLU A 19 20.64 6.22 10.39
C GLU A 19 20.85 4.75 10.08
N PHE A 20 19.91 3.90 10.48
CA PHE A 20 19.95 2.46 10.29
C PHE A 20 20.38 2.04 8.86
N GLY A 21 20.03 2.86 7.86
CA GLY A 21 20.45 2.67 6.47
C GLY A 21 21.97 2.73 6.24
N GLN A 22 22.71 3.61 6.92
CA GLN A 22 24.16 3.72 6.77
C GLN A 22 24.89 2.51 7.35
N VAL A 23 24.46 2.05 8.53
CA VAL A 23 25.03 0.85 9.18
C VAL A 23 24.76 -0.39 8.32
N PHE A 24 23.56 -0.51 7.77
CA PHE A 24 23.20 -1.61 6.89
C PHE A 24 24.05 -1.61 5.60
N MET A 25 24.19 -0.45 4.96
CA MET A 25 24.97 -0.32 3.72
C MET A 25 26.46 -0.61 3.94
N ASP A 26 27.05 -0.14 5.04
CA ASP A 26 28.45 -0.46 5.41
C ASP A 26 28.62 -1.98 5.66
N LEU A 27 27.67 -2.60 6.36
CA LEU A 27 27.67 -4.05 6.59
C LEU A 27 27.59 -4.84 5.27
N CYS A 28 26.72 -4.42 4.34
CA CYS A 28 26.62 -5.02 3.02
C CYS A 28 27.94 -4.89 2.22
N GLN A 29 28.55 -3.71 2.22
CA GLN A 29 29.81 -3.46 1.51
C GLN A 29 30.95 -4.32 2.07
N ARG A 30 31.08 -4.42 3.40
CA ARG A 30 32.10 -5.26 4.04
C ARG A 30 31.90 -6.74 3.76
N THR A 31 30.65 -7.20 3.80
CA THR A 31 30.31 -8.60 3.50
C THR A 31 30.62 -8.93 2.03
N LEU A 32 30.32 -8.01 1.12
CA LEU A 32 30.65 -8.17 -0.30
C LEU A 32 32.16 -8.21 -0.53
N ALA A 33 32.92 -7.29 0.06
CA ALA A 33 34.37 -7.24 -0.05
C ALA A 33 35.03 -8.53 0.45
N PHE A 34 34.60 -9.00 1.63
CA PHE A 34 35.07 -10.27 2.18
C PHE A 34 34.74 -11.46 1.26
N THR A 35 33.53 -11.48 0.69
CA THR A 35 33.13 -12.55 -0.23
C THR A 35 33.99 -12.57 -1.48
N LEU A 36 34.30 -11.41 -2.05
CA LEU A 36 35.17 -11.28 -3.24
C LEU A 36 36.60 -11.72 -2.93
N GLU A 37 37.12 -11.38 -1.74
CA GLU A 37 38.45 -11.80 -1.30
C GLU A 37 38.52 -13.33 -1.14
N VAL A 38 37.53 -13.95 -0.50
CA VAL A 38 37.48 -15.41 -0.32
C VAL A 38 37.29 -16.13 -1.66
N MET A 39 36.56 -15.56 -2.62
CA MET A 39 36.39 -16.12 -3.97
C MET A 39 37.69 -16.16 -4.79
N SER A 40 38.69 -15.34 -4.46
CA SER A 40 39.99 -15.36 -5.14
C SER A 40 40.82 -16.62 -4.81
N ILE A 41 40.40 -17.39 -3.80
CA ILE A 41 41.08 -18.60 -3.36
C ILE A 41 40.34 -19.83 -3.94
N PRO A 42 40.88 -20.51 -4.98
CA PRO A 42 40.14 -21.53 -5.75
C PRO A 42 39.68 -22.72 -4.90
N GLN A 43 40.39 -23.04 -3.82
CA GLN A 43 40.04 -24.12 -2.88
C GLN A 43 38.80 -23.83 -2.01
N HIS A 44 38.33 -22.58 -1.90
CA HIS A 44 37.17 -22.21 -1.07
C HIS A 44 35.92 -21.88 -1.89
N PHE A 45 36.01 -21.86 -3.23
CA PHE A 45 34.91 -21.51 -4.12
C PHE A 45 33.67 -22.39 -3.89
N SER A 46 33.88 -23.70 -3.72
CA SER A 46 32.80 -24.64 -3.41
C SER A 46 32.08 -24.28 -2.10
N THR A 47 32.85 -24.01 -1.04
CA THR A 47 32.30 -23.63 0.27
C THR A 47 31.50 -22.34 0.22
N VAL A 48 31.97 -21.32 -0.52
CA VAL A 48 31.25 -20.05 -0.71
C VAL A 48 29.94 -20.26 -1.48
N ILE A 49 29.96 -21.06 -2.55
CA ILE A 49 28.73 -21.37 -3.30
C ILE A 49 27.73 -22.09 -2.39
N PHE A 50 28.18 -23.10 -1.63
CA PHE A 50 27.30 -23.80 -0.71
C PHE A 50 26.72 -22.87 0.35
N SER A 51 27.53 -22.00 0.97
CA SER A 51 27.03 -21.08 2.01
C SER A 51 26.01 -20.08 1.46
N VAL A 52 26.26 -19.50 0.28
CA VAL A 52 25.30 -18.60 -0.40
C VAL A 52 24.03 -19.35 -0.76
N PHE A 53 24.14 -20.56 -1.30
CA PHE A 53 23.00 -21.40 -1.63
C PHE A 53 22.13 -21.70 -0.40
N PHE A 54 22.75 -22.09 0.72
CA PHE A 54 22.03 -22.30 1.99
C PHE A 54 21.40 -21.01 2.50
N ALA A 55 22.12 -19.89 2.50
CA ALA A 55 21.57 -18.60 2.91
C ALA A 55 20.32 -18.23 2.09
N CYS A 56 20.36 -18.42 0.76
CA CYS A 56 19.23 -18.21 -0.14
C CYS A 56 18.03 -19.09 0.21
N ILE A 57 18.25 -20.36 0.56
CA ILE A 57 17.16 -21.27 0.99
C ILE A 57 16.50 -20.75 2.26
N PHE A 58 17.27 -20.33 3.26
CA PHE A 58 16.74 -19.85 4.54
C PHE A 58 15.97 -18.54 4.38
N ILE A 59 16.56 -17.55 3.69
CA ILE A 59 15.93 -16.26 3.44
C ILE A 59 14.70 -16.43 2.55
N GLY A 60 14.80 -17.22 1.49
CA GLY A 60 13.69 -17.52 0.59
C GLY A 60 12.53 -18.20 1.30
N SER A 61 12.82 -19.18 2.18
CA SER A 61 11.81 -19.83 3.01
C SER A 61 11.10 -18.86 3.96
N ALA A 62 11.85 -17.98 4.64
CA ALA A 62 11.30 -16.95 5.51
C ALA A 62 10.37 -15.98 4.76
N ALA A 63 10.79 -15.52 3.57
CA ALA A 63 10.02 -14.60 2.73
C ALA A 63 8.72 -15.25 2.20
N ILE A 64 8.79 -16.51 1.74
CA ILE A 64 7.59 -17.24 1.29
C ILE A 64 6.62 -17.42 2.47
N ALA A 65 7.13 -17.77 3.66
CA ALA A 65 6.31 -17.94 4.84
C ALA A 65 5.61 -16.65 5.27
N GLU A 66 6.32 -15.52 5.26
CA GLU A 66 5.74 -14.19 5.54
C GLU A 66 4.63 -13.87 4.53
N SER A 67 4.87 -14.07 3.24
CA SER A 67 3.89 -13.81 2.18
C SER A 67 2.59 -14.61 2.39
N ILE A 68 2.71 -15.90 2.75
CA ILE A 68 1.54 -16.74 3.07
C ILE A 68 0.84 -16.27 4.35
N GLY A 69 1.60 -15.84 5.36
CA GLY A 69 1.08 -15.30 6.62
C GLY A 69 0.30 -14.00 6.44
N GLU A 70 0.81 -13.10 5.60
CA GLU A 70 0.19 -11.81 5.28
C GLU A 70 -1.17 -12.00 4.59
N ARG A 71 -1.23 -12.89 3.58
CA ARG A 71 -2.49 -13.26 2.92
C ARG A 71 -3.53 -13.81 3.89
N LYS A 72 -3.11 -14.36 5.03
CA LYS A 72 -3.97 -14.94 6.07
C LYS A 72 -4.22 -13.98 7.26
N LYS A 73 -3.79 -12.71 7.18
CA LYS A 73 -3.95 -11.66 8.20
C LYS A 73 -3.45 -12.07 9.60
N ARG A 74 -2.35 -12.83 9.66
CA ARG A 74 -1.63 -13.14 10.92
C ARG A 74 -0.38 -12.26 11.03
N GLY A 75 0.20 -12.18 12.23
CA GLY A 75 1.41 -11.40 12.48
C GLY A 75 2.55 -11.81 11.54
N ARG A 76 2.95 -10.91 10.64
CA ARG A 76 3.95 -11.13 9.58
C ARG A 76 5.28 -11.64 10.14
N TRP A 77 5.72 -11.03 11.23
CA TRP A 77 7.01 -11.30 11.84
C TRP A 77 7.18 -12.74 12.35
N LEU A 78 6.10 -13.35 12.88
CA LEU A 78 6.15 -14.71 13.42
C LEU A 78 6.30 -15.76 12.30
N HIS A 79 5.66 -15.53 11.15
CA HIS A 79 5.79 -16.42 9.99
C HIS A 79 7.18 -16.32 9.35
N PHE A 80 7.78 -15.13 9.34
CA PHE A 80 9.14 -14.94 8.87
C PHE A 80 10.15 -15.71 9.74
N ILE A 81 10.08 -15.55 11.07
CA ILE A 81 11.00 -16.23 12.01
C ILE A 81 10.88 -17.75 11.92
N LEU A 82 9.64 -18.28 11.96
CA LEU A 82 9.46 -19.74 11.84
C LEU A 82 9.91 -20.26 10.46
N GLY A 83 9.70 -19.49 9.39
CA GLY A 83 10.17 -19.84 8.04
C GLY A 83 11.69 -19.83 7.91
N PHE A 84 12.38 -19.04 8.72
CA PHE A 84 13.85 -19.01 8.79
C PHE A 84 14.41 -20.21 9.57
N PHE A 85 13.87 -20.52 10.75
CA PHE A 85 14.38 -21.63 11.58
C PHE A 85 13.99 -23.02 11.06
N ILE A 86 12.89 -23.12 10.32
CA ILE A 86 12.39 -24.38 9.77
C ILE A 86 12.25 -24.20 8.25
N PRO A 87 13.39 -24.14 7.53
CA PRO A 87 13.38 -23.89 6.10
C PRO A 87 12.62 -25.00 5.35
N LEU A 88 11.87 -24.63 4.31
CA LEU A 88 11.07 -25.50 3.44
C LEU A 88 9.85 -26.17 4.12
N ALA A 89 10.04 -26.81 5.27
CA ALA A 89 8.97 -27.55 5.94
C ALA A 89 7.90 -26.61 6.52
N TYR A 90 8.28 -25.47 7.11
CA TYR A 90 7.30 -24.53 7.65
C TYR A 90 6.41 -23.89 6.57
N PRO A 91 6.97 -23.30 5.48
CA PRO A 91 6.16 -22.81 4.35
C PRO A 91 5.17 -23.86 3.83
N ALA A 92 5.60 -25.13 3.69
CA ALA A 92 4.75 -26.22 3.24
C ALA A 92 3.61 -26.52 4.23
N LEU A 93 3.91 -26.59 5.53
CA LEU A 93 2.91 -26.82 6.58
C LEU A 93 1.86 -25.70 6.61
N ILE A 94 2.27 -24.42 6.58
CA ILE A 94 1.29 -23.33 6.62
C ILE A 94 0.47 -23.21 5.35
N PHE A 95 1.01 -23.66 4.21
CA PHE A 95 0.29 -23.72 2.96
C PHE A 95 -0.82 -24.78 3.03
N ALA A 96 -0.49 -25.98 3.50
CA ALA A 96 -1.41 -27.11 3.59
C ALA A 96 -2.46 -26.97 4.71
N PHE A 97 -2.04 -26.57 5.92
CA PHE A 97 -2.89 -26.67 7.11
C PHE A 97 -3.67 -25.42 7.47
N LEU A 98 -3.25 -24.22 7.05
CA LEU A 98 -4.01 -23.02 7.43
C LEU A 98 -5.21 -22.84 6.48
N PRO A 99 -6.46 -22.96 6.98
CA PRO A 99 -7.65 -22.75 6.15
C PRO A 99 -7.69 -21.32 5.62
N ARG A 100 -8.12 -21.17 4.36
CA ARG A 100 -8.37 -19.84 3.78
C ARG A 100 -9.51 -19.21 4.58
N ARG A 101 -9.20 -18.17 5.36
CA ARG A 101 -10.23 -17.38 6.03
C ARG A 101 -11.05 -16.72 4.92
N LYS A 102 -12.28 -17.19 4.69
CA LYS A 102 -13.24 -16.47 3.84
C LYS A 102 -13.29 -15.05 4.38
N ILE A 103 -13.02 -14.08 3.51
CA ILE A 103 -13.13 -12.66 3.85
C ILE A 103 -14.60 -12.45 4.20
N ARG A 104 -14.91 -12.54 5.50
CA ARG A 104 -16.21 -12.13 6.03
C ARG A 104 -16.18 -10.63 5.83
N SER A 105 -16.87 -10.15 4.79
CA SER A 105 -17.12 -8.73 4.60
C SER A 105 -17.51 -8.17 5.95
N ARG A 106 -16.63 -7.31 6.47
CA ARG A 106 -16.79 -6.67 7.76
C ARG A 106 -18.03 -5.81 7.62
N LYS A 107 -19.18 -6.33 8.05
CA LYS A 107 -20.34 -5.52 8.39
C LYS A 107 -19.82 -4.59 9.47
N GLU A 108 -19.53 -3.34 9.12
CA GLU A 108 -19.19 -2.30 10.08
C GLU A 108 -20.36 -2.20 11.05
N GLU A 109 -20.15 -2.74 12.25
CA GLU A 109 -20.86 -2.27 13.42
C GLU A 109 -20.43 -0.83 13.61
N THR A 110 -21.29 0.08 13.16
CA THR A 110 -21.26 1.49 13.50
C THR A 110 -21.25 1.60 15.03
N PRO A 111 -20.20 2.15 15.65
CA PRO A 111 -20.28 2.54 17.04
C PRO A 111 -21.38 3.63 17.18
N PRO A 112 -22.22 3.58 18.22
CA PRO A 112 -23.24 4.61 18.42
C PRO A 112 -22.56 5.97 18.54
N MET A 113 -22.93 6.83 17.61
CA MET A 113 -22.50 8.22 17.50
C MET A 113 -23.00 8.99 18.72
N ASN A 114 -22.15 9.11 19.75
CA ASN A 114 -22.36 10.07 20.83
C ASN A 114 -21.00 10.49 21.41
N ALA A 115 -20.33 11.38 20.67
CA ALA A 115 -19.32 12.27 21.23
C ALA A 115 -19.51 13.63 20.55
N GLN A 116 -20.31 14.48 21.19
CA GLN A 116 -20.38 15.90 20.88
C GLN A 116 -18.98 16.50 21.03
N VAL A 117 -18.32 16.79 19.91
CA VAL A 117 -17.14 17.65 19.89
C VAL A 117 -17.64 19.07 19.67
N ASN A 118 -17.57 19.85 20.75
CA ASN A 118 -17.85 21.28 20.80
C ASN A 118 -16.76 22.01 19.99
N VAL A 119 -17.13 22.61 18.86
CA VAL A 119 -16.22 23.43 18.04
C VAL A 119 -16.41 24.90 18.43
N PRO A 120 -15.39 25.62 18.92
CA PRO A 120 -15.51 27.05 19.16
C PRO A 120 -15.45 27.82 17.83
N ALA A 121 -16.36 28.79 17.72
CA ALA A 121 -16.46 29.74 16.62
C ALA A 121 -15.17 30.55 16.46
N PHE A 122 -14.72 30.72 15.23
CA PHE A 122 -13.71 31.71 14.87
C PHE A 122 -14.36 32.79 14.00
N ASP A 123 -14.36 34.00 14.56
CA ASP A 123 -14.92 35.21 14.01
C ASP A 123 -14.14 35.75 12.80
N SER A 124 -14.95 36.25 11.88
CA SER A 124 -14.76 37.20 10.78
C SER A 124 -13.65 38.24 10.95
N VAL A 125 -12.84 38.45 9.90
CA VAL A 125 -12.24 39.76 9.57
C VAL A 125 -12.43 40.05 8.08
N GLU A 126 -13.25 41.06 7.82
CA GLU A 126 -13.46 41.77 6.55
C GLU A 126 -12.42 42.88 6.31
N ALA A 127 -12.38 43.37 5.06
CA ALA A 127 -11.89 44.66 4.50
C ALA A 127 -10.71 44.50 3.53
N LYS A 128 -10.64 45.08 2.32
CA LYS A 128 -11.44 45.99 1.47
C LYS A 128 -10.85 45.88 0.04
N THR A 129 -11.63 45.76 -1.05
CA THR A 129 -12.01 46.80 -2.06
C THR A 129 -10.79 47.50 -2.73
N GLU A 130 -10.56 47.51 -4.05
CA GLU A 130 -11.28 48.18 -5.17
C GLU A 130 -10.66 47.75 -6.55
N THR A 131 -11.45 47.29 -7.54
CA THR A 131 -11.89 47.94 -8.82
C THR A 131 -10.78 48.21 -9.87
N ALA A 132 -10.90 48.06 -11.20
CA ALA A 132 -12.04 47.92 -12.13
C ALA A 132 -11.56 47.38 -13.52
N GLN A 133 -12.48 46.66 -14.19
CA GLN A 133 -12.85 46.69 -15.64
C GLN A 133 -11.82 46.49 -16.78
N ALA A 134 -12.07 45.48 -17.62
CA ALA A 134 -12.59 45.69 -18.98
C ALA A 134 -13.12 44.38 -19.60
N GLU A 135 -14.26 44.50 -20.25
CA GLU A 135 -15.12 43.47 -20.80
C GLU A 135 -14.59 42.87 -22.11
N SER A 136 -14.80 41.58 -22.31
CA SER A 136 -15.22 41.08 -23.63
C SER A 136 -15.88 39.73 -23.46
N GLY A 137 -17.17 39.70 -23.79
CA GLY A 137 -18.04 38.56 -23.58
C GLY A 137 -17.69 37.38 -24.48
N LEU A 138 -17.83 36.19 -23.91
CA LEU A 138 -18.46 35.07 -24.57
C LEU A 138 -18.99 34.14 -23.47
N SER A 139 -20.31 34.12 -23.31
CA SER A 139 -20.99 33.16 -22.45
C SER A 139 -20.85 31.77 -23.07
N PHE A 140 -19.88 31.00 -22.63
CA PHE A 140 -19.93 29.55 -22.71
C PHE A 140 -20.45 29.06 -21.37
N SER A 141 -21.77 28.82 -21.30
CA SER A 141 -22.33 27.89 -20.32
C SER A 141 -21.88 26.48 -20.71
N THR A 142 -20.63 26.16 -20.38
CA THR A 142 -20.17 24.78 -20.36
C THR A 142 -20.59 24.24 -19.01
N ASP A 143 -21.83 23.73 -18.93
CA ASP A 143 -22.37 22.93 -17.82
C ASP A 143 -21.52 21.66 -17.68
N SER A 144 -20.30 21.83 -17.15
CA SER A 144 -19.48 20.71 -16.72
C SER A 144 -19.99 20.34 -15.33
N PRO A 145 -20.56 19.13 -15.14
CA PRO A 145 -21.10 18.74 -13.85
C PRO A 145 -20.00 18.83 -12.79
N VAL A 146 -20.26 19.58 -11.70
CA VAL A 146 -19.36 19.64 -10.56
C VAL A 146 -19.50 18.35 -9.77
N PHE A 147 -18.57 17.43 -10.00
CA PHE A 147 -18.50 16.16 -9.29
C PHE A 147 -18.12 16.39 -7.81
N ASN A 148 -19.09 16.27 -6.90
CA ASN A 148 -18.90 16.42 -5.45
C ASN A 148 -19.46 15.19 -4.69
N SER A 149 -19.25 15.13 -3.38
CA SER A 149 -19.73 14.00 -2.56
C SER A 149 -21.25 13.84 -2.58
N ASP A 150 -21.99 14.93 -2.66
CA ASP A 150 -23.46 14.88 -2.60
C ASP A 150 -24.03 14.27 -3.88
N TYR A 151 -23.48 14.65 -5.04
CA TYR A 151 -23.80 14.07 -6.33
C TYR A 151 -23.64 12.54 -6.35
N PHE A 152 -22.49 12.04 -5.88
CA PHE A 152 -22.26 10.58 -5.86
C PHE A 152 -23.06 9.86 -4.77
N ARG A 153 -23.45 10.54 -3.69
CA ARG A 153 -24.30 9.95 -2.65
C ARG A 153 -25.71 9.71 -3.17
N GLU A 154 -26.25 10.67 -3.93
CA GLU A 154 -27.55 10.52 -4.62
C GLU A 154 -27.47 9.47 -5.73
N LEU A 155 -26.35 9.40 -6.45
CA LEU A 155 -26.19 8.45 -7.54
C LEU A 155 -25.90 7.01 -7.09
N ALA A 156 -25.38 6.82 -5.87
CA ALA A 156 -24.96 5.51 -5.38
C ALA A 156 -26.12 4.56 -5.07
N VAL A 157 -27.30 5.07 -4.74
CA VAL A 157 -28.48 4.30 -4.33
C VAL A 157 -29.70 4.70 -5.15
N ASP A 158 -30.58 3.74 -5.40
CA ASP A 158 -31.91 4.00 -5.97
C ASP A 158 -32.93 4.34 -4.88
N ASP A 159 -34.15 4.64 -5.29
CA ASP A 159 -35.27 4.95 -4.38
C ASP A 159 -35.61 3.79 -3.42
N GLU A 160 -35.17 2.57 -3.74
CA GLU A 160 -35.35 1.36 -2.94
C GLU A 160 -34.16 1.07 -2.01
N GLY A 161 -33.10 1.88 -2.08
CA GLY A 161 -31.86 1.72 -1.30
C GLY A 161 -30.91 0.65 -1.82
N ASN A 162 -31.10 0.13 -3.04
CA ASN A 162 -30.17 -0.78 -3.68
C ASN A 162 -29.02 0.00 -4.34
N PRO A 163 -27.80 -0.58 -4.40
CA PRO A 163 -26.68 0.06 -5.05
C PRO A 163 -26.88 0.14 -6.57
N ARG A 164 -26.78 1.35 -7.13
CA ARG A 164 -26.86 1.58 -8.58
C ARG A 164 -25.56 1.25 -9.30
N GLY A 165 -25.67 1.00 -10.61
CA GLY A 165 -24.60 0.65 -11.53
C GLY A 165 -25.05 -0.42 -12.52
N PRO A 166 -24.26 -0.70 -13.58
CA PRO A 166 -22.90 -0.24 -13.84
C PRO A 166 -22.79 1.18 -14.43
N PHE A 167 -21.63 1.82 -14.27
CA PHE A 167 -21.32 3.16 -14.75
C PHE A 167 -20.10 3.16 -15.68
N LEU A 168 -20.00 4.18 -16.52
CA LEU A 168 -18.81 4.53 -17.29
C LEU A 168 -18.22 5.83 -16.76
N MET A 169 -16.92 5.82 -16.50
CA MET A 169 -16.21 6.96 -15.94
C MET A 169 -14.96 7.25 -16.77
N SER A 170 -14.70 8.53 -17.05
CA SER A 170 -13.49 8.98 -17.75
C SER A 170 -12.53 9.66 -16.77
N ILE A 171 -11.30 9.15 -16.68
CA ILE A 171 -10.21 9.68 -15.87
C ILE A 171 -9.00 9.87 -16.77
N ASP A 172 -8.46 11.09 -16.84
CA ASP A 172 -7.26 11.40 -17.63
C ASP A 172 -7.31 10.82 -19.06
N ASN A 173 -8.43 11.02 -19.75
CA ASN A 173 -8.74 10.48 -21.09
C ASN A 173 -8.82 8.94 -21.20
N THR A 174 -8.86 8.22 -20.08
CA THR A 174 -9.09 6.77 -20.03
C THR A 174 -10.49 6.48 -19.54
N GLU A 175 -11.26 5.71 -20.32
CA GLU A 175 -12.58 5.23 -19.88
C GLU A 175 -12.45 3.93 -19.08
N ILE A 176 -13.12 3.88 -17.94
CA ILE A 176 -13.13 2.74 -17.03
C ILE A 176 -14.58 2.35 -16.76
N ARG A 177 -14.86 1.05 -16.86
CA ARG A 177 -16.15 0.47 -16.46
C ARG A 177 -16.17 0.25 -14.95
N VAL A 178 -17.13 0.89 -14.30
CA VAL A 178 -17.38 0.82 -12.87
C VAL A 178 -18.59 -0.05 -12.63
N ASN A 179 -18.47 -1.08 -11.79
CA ASN A 179 -19.60 -1.96 -11.49
C ASN A 179 -20.58 -1.28 -10.53
N ARG A 180 -20.07 -0.63 -9.48
CA ARG A 180 -20.85 0.11 -8.49
C ARG A 180 -19.98 1.06 -7.66
N ILE A 181 -20.64 2.02 -7.04
CA ILE A 181 -20.05 2.89 -6.01
C ILE A 181 -20.13 2.14 -4.68
N LEU A 182 -18.99 2.00 -3.97
CA LEU A 182 -18.92 1.32 -2.68
C LEU A 182 -19.08 2.30 -1.52
N GLU A 183 -18.39 3.44 -1.61
CA GLU A 183 -18.34 4.43 -0.54
C GLU A 183 -18.03 5.82 -1.12
N VAL A 184 -18.63 6.84 -0.51
CA VAL A 184 -18.47 8.24 -0.90
C VAL A 184 -17.84 8.99 0.28
N LEU A 185 -16.58 9.39 0.13
CA LEU A 185 -15.83 10.13 1.15
C LEU A 185 -15.74 11.62 0.75
N PRO A 186 -15.43 12.55 1.68
CA PRO A 186 -15.44 13.99 1.39
C PRO A 186 -14.55 14.45 0.22
N ASN A 187 -13.45 13.74 -0.05
CA ASN A 187 -12.48 14.11 -1.09
C ASN A 187 -12.27 13.06 -2.18
N VAL A 188 -12.81 11.84 -2.01
CA VAL A 188 -12.58 10.70 -2.91
C VAL A 188 -13.81 9.82 -2.98
N ILE A 189 -14.00 9.13 -4.10
CA ILE A 189 -14.98 8.04 -4.25
C ILE A 189 -14.28 6.70 -4.28
N VAL A 190 -14.92 5.69 -3.67
CA VAL A 190 -14.47 4.31 -3.66
C VAL A 190 -15.36 3.51 -4.59
N LEU A 191 -14.78 2.96 -5.65
CA LEU A 191 -15.48 2.29 -6.74
C LEU A 191 -15.03 0.83 -6.85
N GLU A 192 -15.95 -0.05 -7.26
CA GLU A 192 -15.63 -1.43 -7.62
C GLU A 192 -15.53 -1.55 -9.14
N THR A 193 -14.40 -2.01 -9.67
CA THR A 193 -14.18 -2.27 -11.09
C THR A 193 -13.93 -3.76 -11.34
N ALA A 194 -14.20 -4.19 -12.58
CA ALA A 194 -13.80 -5.52 -13.05
C ALA A 194 -12.32 -5.51 -13.43
N SER A 195 -11.52 -6.39 -12.82
CA SER A 195 -10.14 -6.66 -13.21
C SER A 195 -10.11 -7.73 -14.31
N GLY A 196 -9.10 -7.67 -15.20
CA GLY A 196 -9.00 -8.51 -16.39
C GLY A 196 -9.01 -10.03 -16.13
N GLU A 197 -8.69 -10.48 -14.91
CA GLU A 197 -8.74 -11.90 -14.49
C GLU A 197 -10.07 -12.29 -13.81
N GLY A 198 -11.15 -11.52 -13.98
CA GLY A 198 -12.42 -11.75 -13.28
C GLY A 198 -12.40 -11.42 -11.79
N GLY A 199 -11.28 -10.85 -11.31
CA GLY A 199 -11.16 -10.30 -9.97
C GLY A 199 -11.93 -8.98 -9.83
N ARG A 200 -12.41 -8.70 -8.62
CA ARG A 200 -12.96 -7.38 -8.28
C ARG A 200 -11.84 -6.51 -7.73
N GLN A 201 -11.68 -5.31 -8.26
CA GLN A 201 -10.72 -4.34 -7.76
C GLN A 201 -11.45 -3.15 -7.15
N THR A 202 -10.92 -2.64 -6.05
CA THR A 202 -11.42 -1.41 -5.42
C THR A 202 -10.49 -0.26 -5.77
N LEU A 203 -11.04 0.81 -6.33
CA LEU A 203 -10.30 2.02 -6.70
C LEU A 203 -10.76 3.20 -5.85
N ARG A 204 -9.80 4.02 -5.41
CA ARG A 204 -10.06 5.30 -4.74
C ARG A 204 -9.68 6.44 -5.67
N ILE A 205 -10.66 7.23 -6.09
CA ILE A 205 -10.47 8.27 -7.10
C ILE A 205 -10.87 9.63 -6.52
N PRO A 206 -9.96 10.61 -6.51
CA PRO A 206 -10.30 11.99 -6.15
C PRO A 206 -11.28 12.61 -7.15
N TYR A 207 -12.26 13.37 -6.65
CA TYR A 207 -13.26 14.05 -7.48
C TYR A 207 -12.65 14.89 -8.61
N ARG A 208 -11.57 15.61 -8.30
CA ARG A 208 -10.84 16.47 -9.25
C ARG A 208 -10.28 15.75 -10.49
N ARG A 209 -10.19 14.42 -10.48
CA ARG A 209 -9.68 13.62 -11.62
C ARG A 209 -10.80 13.09 -12.52
N ILE A 210 -12.05 13.23 -12.11
CA ILE A 210 -13.20 12.72 -12.85
C ILE A 210 -13.57 13.75 -13.90
N GLN A 211 -13.50 13.37 -15.17
CA GLN A 211 -13.87 14.23 -16.29
C GLN A 211 -15.31 13.99 -16.73
N ASN A 212 -15.76 12.73 -16.69
CA ASN A 212 -17.11 12.33 -17.09
C ASN A 212 -17.57 11.12 -16.27
N PHE A 213 -18.86 11.04 -15.96
CA PHE A 213 -19.50 9.94 -15.25
C PHE A 213 -20.93 9.75 -15.75
N ARG A 214 -21.27 8.56 -16.26
CA ARG A 214 -22.62 8.24 -16.77
C ARG A 214 -23.01 6.79 -16.49
N GLU A 215 -24.31 6.53 -16.38
CA GLU A 215 -24.88 5.18 -16.26
C GLU A 215 -24.86 4.47 -17.63
N ILE A 216 -24.72 3.14 -17.63
CA ILE A 216 -24.69 2.28 -18.83
C ILE A 216 -25.94 1.40 -18.88
#